data_AF-A0A7X0MH78-F1
#
_entry.id   AF-A0A7X0MH78-F1
#
_cell.length_a   1.000
_cell.length_b   1.000
_cell.length_c   1.000
_cell.angle_alpha   90.00
_cell.angle_beta   90.00
_cell.angle_gamma   90.00
#
_symmetry.space_group_name_H-M   'P 1'
#
loop_
_entity.id
_entity.type
_entity.pdbx_description
1 polymer ?
#
loop_
_entity_poly.entity_id
_entity_poly.type
_entity_poly.pdbx_seq_one_letter_code
_entity_poly.pdbx_strand_id
1 'polypeptide(L)' 'MSLNQQRLKQKIKDAIKAEQSEEQDANTSLDRISDAIAQAVITEIKSLKLNYISGLVSPNGPVTGTINMTIE' A
#
# COMPACT_ATOMS: atom_id res chain seq x y z
N MET A 1 -14.19 0.41 0.63
CA MET A 1 -13.31 0.53 -0.55
C MET A 1 -12.32 -0.62 -0.48
N SER A 2 -12.39 -1.55 -1.43
CA SER A 2 -11.41 -2.62 -1.59
C SER A 2 -10.08 -2.05 -2.05
N LEU A 3 -9.00 -2.79 -1.83
CA LEU A 3 -7.69 -2.56 -2.46
C LEU A 3 -7.92 -2.36 -3.97
N ASN A 4 -7.55 -1.19 -4.51
CA ASN A 4 -7.75 -0.94 -5.93
C ASN A 4 -6.66 -1.67 -6.71
N GLN A 5 -6.97 -2.91 -7.12
CA GLN A 5 -6.05 -3.78 -7.84
C GLN A 5 -5.48 -3.12 -9.10
N GLN A 6 -6.26 -2.31 -9.82
CA GLN A 6 -5.77 -1.57 -10.99
C GLN A 6 -4.73 -0.52 -10.61
N ARG A 7 -4.96 0.24 -9.53
CA ARG A 7 -4.02 1.25 -9.03
C ARG A 7 -2.70 0.63 -8.57
N LEU A 8 -2.77 -0.46 -7.79
CA LEU A 8 -1.56 -1.18 -7.35
C LEU A 8 -0.78 -1.76 -8.54
N LYS A 9 -1.50 -2.38 -9.49
CA LYS A 9 -0.90 -2.90 -10.72
C LYS A 9 -0.19 -1.81 -11.53
N GLN A 10 -0.76 -0.60 -11.58
CA GLN A 10 -0.12 0.52 -12.27
C GLN A 10 1.18 0.94 -11.58
N LYS A 11 1.16 1.12 -10.25
CA LYS A 11 2.36 1.47 -9.47
C LYS A 11 3.50 0.47 -9.65
N ILE A 12 3.19 -0.84 -9.64
CA ILE A 12 4.20 -1.89 -9.85
C ILE A 12 4.80 -1.79 -11.26
N LYS A 13 3.98 -1.55 -12.28
CA LYS A 13 4.47 -1.37 -13.66
C LYS A 13 5.37 -0.15 -13.79
N ASP A 14 5.04 0.94 -13.11
CA ASP A 14 5.82 2.16 -13.16
C ASP A 14 7.18 1.98 -12.47
N ALA A 15 7.22 1.26 -11.34
CA ALA A 15 8.47 0.87 -10.67
C ALA A 15 9.37 0.01 -11.57
N ILE A 16 8.80 -1.00 -12.23
CA ILE A 16 9.57 -1.86 -13.16
C ILE A 16 10.09 -1.03 -14.34
N LYS A 17 9.28 -0.15 -14.93
CA LYS A 17 9.70 0.68 -16.07
C LYS A 17 10.81 1.67 -15.73
N ALA A 18 10.82 2.21 -14.52
CA ALA A 18 11.82 3.17 -14.08
C ALA A 18 13.24 2.58 -14.07
N GLU A 19 13.33 1.26 -13.90
CA GLU A 19 14.58 0.53 -13.70
C GLU A 19 14.88 -0.44 -14.85
N GLN A 20 13.94 -0.60 -15.81
CA GLN A 20 14.06 -1.54 -16.93
C GLN A 20 15.23 -1.24 -17.88
N SER A 21 15.69 0.01 -17.92
CA SER A 21 16.82 0.45 -18.75
C SER A 21 18.13 0.56 -17.98
N GLU A 22 18.19 0.06 -16.74
CA GLU A 22 19.41 0.09 -15.94
C GLU A 22 20.41 -0.95 -16.46
N GLU A 23 21.60 -0.49 -16.84
CA GLU A 23 22.66 -1.32 -17.44
C GLU A 23 23.94 -1.31 -16.59
N GLN A 24 24.01 -0.44 -15.57
CA GLN A 24 25.23 -0.20 -14.82
C GLN A 24 25.33 -1.07 -13.57
N ASP A 25 24.24 -1.14 -12.80
CA ASP A 25 24.22 -1.90 -11.54
C ASP A 25 22.86 -2.56 -11.32
N ALA A 26 22.81 -3.84 -11.70
CA ALA A 26 21.62 -4.67 -11.58
C ALA A 26 21.19 -4.89 -10.11
N ASN A 27 22.12 -4.90 -9.15
CA ASN A 27 21.77 -5.10 -7.74
C ASN A 27 21.14 -3.84 -7.17
N THR A 28 21.72 -2.67 -7.45
CA THR A 28 21.11 -1.39 -7.07
C THR A 28 19.73 -1.22 -7.71
N SER A 29 19.59 -1.62 -8.98
CA SER A 29 18.29 -1.63 -9.67
C SER A 29 17.27 -2.51 -8.96
N LEU A 30 17.66 -3.73 -8.59
CA LEU A 30 16.80 -4.70 -7.90
C LEU A 30 16.32 -4.15 -6.55
N ASP A 31 17.20 -3.53 -5.78
CA ASP A 31 16.84 -2.91 -4.49
C ASP A 31 15.84 -1.76 -4.71
N ARG A 32 16.07 -0.88 -5.68
CA ARG A 32 15.14 0.24 -6.00
C ARG A 32 13.75 -0.25 -6.44
N ILE A 33 13.69 -1.28 -7.30
CA ILE A 33 12.40 -1.89 -7.71
C ILE A 33 11.69 -2.48 -6.49
N SER A 34 12.42 -3.20 -5.65
CA SER A 34 11.87 -3.89 -4.48
C SER A 34 11.29 -2.89 -3.47
N ASP A 35 12.03 -1.81 -3.18
CA ASP A 35 11.56 -0.72 -2.31
C ASP A 35 10.33 -0.02 -2.88
N ALA A 36 10.31 0.26 -4.18
CA ALA A 36 9.17 0.90 -4.83
C ALA A 36 7.90 0.02 -4.78
N ILE A 37 8.04 -1.29 -4.94
CA ILE A 37 6.93 -2.24 -4.82
C ILE A 37 6.44 -2.32 -3.37
N ALA A 38 7.35 -2.44 -2.39
CA ALA A 38 7.00 -2.48 -0.98
C ALA A 38 6.23 -1.22 -0.57
N GLN A 39 6.73 -0.04 -0.96
CA GLN A 39 6.08 1.24 -0.68
C GLN A 39 4.70 1.36 -1.34
N ALA A 40 4.55 0.85 -2.56
CA ALA A 40 3.26 0.81 -3.24
C ALA A 40 2.24 -0.02 -2.45
N VAL A 41 2.62 -1.21 -1.97
CA VAL A 41 1.77 -2.09 -1.15
C VAL A 41 1.40 -1.42 0.17
N ILE A 42 2.39 -0.88 0.89
CA ILE A 42 2.17 -0.19 2.18
C ILE A 42 1.19 0.98 2.01
N THR A 43 1.35 1.78 0.95
CA THR A 43 0.46 2.91 0.67
C THR A 43 -0.98 2.45 0.47
N GLU A 44 -1.18 1.35 -0.25
CA GLU A 44 -2.52 0.80 -0.47
C GLU A 44 -3.13 0.26 0.84
N ILE A 45 -2.35 -0.43 1.67
CA ILE A 45 -2.78 -0.92 2.99
C ILE A 45 -3.15 0.25 3.90
N LYS A 46 -2.31 1.29 3.99
CA LYS A 46 -2.60 2.51 4.77
C LYS A 46 -3.85 3.25 4.27
N SER A 47 -4.23 3.09 3.00
CA SER A 47 -5.44 3.69 2.44
C SER A 47 -6.72 2.91 2.75
N LEU A 48 -6.63 1.70 3.31
CA LEU A 48 -7.79 0.90 3.68
C LEU A 48 -8.54 1.56 4.85
N LYS A 49 -9.83 1.77 4.66
CA LYS A 49 -10.74 2.18 5.74
C LYS A 49 -11.42 0.93 6.29
N LEU A 50 -11.32 0.70 7.60
CA LEU A 50 -12.14 -0.30 8.29
C LEU A 50 -13.58 0.21 8.40
N ASN A 51 -14.50 -0.50 7.75
CA ASN A 51 -15.92 -0.31 7.93
C ASN A 51 -16.43 -1.40 8.86
N TYR A 52 -16.81 -1.04 10.09
CA TYR A 52 -17.42 -1.96 11.04
C TYR A 52 -18.89 -2.16 10.67
N ILE A 53 -19.28 -3.40 10.32
CA ILE A 53 -20.62 -3.71 9.81
C ILE A 53 -21.60 -4.06 10.95
N SER A 54 -21.12 -4.47 12.13
CA SER A 54 -21.93 -4.62 13.34
C SER A 54 -21.08 -4.97 14.57
N GLY A 55 -21.42 -4.41 15.74
CA GLY A 55 -20.93 -4.87 17.06
C GLY A 55 -20.31 -3.81 17.97
N LEU A 56 -19.85 -2.67 17.44
CA LEU A 56 -19.32 -1.59 18.28
C LEU A 56 -20.44 -0.59 18.60
N VAL A 57 -20.86 -0.56 19.86
CA VAL A 57 -21.85 0.40 20.38
C VAL A 57 -21.10 1.52 21.09
N SER A 58 -21.08 2.73 20.53
CA SER A 58 -20.64 3.92 21.28
C SER A 58 -21.86 4.53 21.96
N PRO A 59 -21.77 4.95 23.24
CA PRO A 59 -22.85 5.68 23.91
C PRO A 59 -23.25 6.97 23.17
N ASN A 60 -22.37 7.55 22.33
CA ASN A 60 -22.50 8.89 21.76
C ASN A 60 -22.21 8.96 20.24
N GLY A 61 -22.78 8.07 19.43
CA GLY A 61 -22.76 8.19 17.95
C GLY A 61 -21.95 7.11 17.22
N PRO A 62 -21.64 7.27 15.92
CA PRO A 62 -20.98 6.22 15.14
C PRO A 62 -19.59 5.88 15.70
N VAL A 63 -19.30 4.58 15.84
CA VAL A 63 -17.99 4.14 16.31
C VAL A 63 -16.95 4.33 15.21
N THR A 64 -15.99 5.19 15.47
CA THR A 64 -14.77 5.36 14.67
C THR A 64 -13.61 4.67 15.40
N GLY A 65 -12.96 3.71 14.73
CA GLY A 65 -11.75 3.06 15.22
C GLY A 65 -10.53 3.46 14.38
N THR A 66 -9.39 3.72 15.02
CA THR A 66 -8.10 3.92 14.36
C THR A 66 -7.32 2.62 14.41
N ILE A 67 -6.82 2.12 13.27
CA ILE A 67 -5.87 1.01 13.28
C ILE A 67 -4.55 1.54 13.86
N ASN A 68 -4.21 1.11 15.07
CA ASN A 68 -2.93 1.45 15.69
C ASN A 68 -1.90 0.35 15.32
N MET A 69 -1.46 0.36 14.06
CA MET A 69 -0.46 -0.59 13.55
C MET A 69 0.70 0.21 12.96
N THR A 70 1.91 -0.05 13.45
CA THR A 70 3.14 0.35 12.78
C THR A 70 3.38 -0.64 11.66
N ILE A 71 3.32 -0.16 10.41
CA ILE A 71 3.80 -0.91 9.26
C ILE A 71 5.26 -0.48 9.09
N GLU A 72 6.18 -1.34 9.52
CA GLU A 72 7.63 -1.20 9.31
C GLU A 72 8.02 -1.73 7.92
#